data_AF-A0A965NAC2-F1
#
_entry.id   AF-A0A965NAC2-F1
#
_cell.length_a   1.000
_cell.length_b   1.000
_cell.length_c   1.000
_cell.angle_alpha   90.00
_cell.angle_beta   90.00
_cell.angle_gamma   90.00
#
_symmetry.space_group_name_H-M   'P 1'
#
loop_
_entity.id
_entity.type
_entity.pdbx_description
1 polymer ?
#
loop_
_entity_poly.entity_id
_entity_poly.type
_entity_poly.pdbx_seq_one_letter_code
_entity_poly.pdbx_strand_id
1 'polypeptide(L)'
;MLYNISILILTFLAFALSACVMPNHSGFYNPVSLSMEVPDGPPEYKAGWHAGCKTGSALKSFANNAVFQKNGGPDFGSGVYAHDPVYQTGWGQGWFACSIYIGNFVANHSMRFSPLD
;
A
#
# COMPACT_ATOMS: atom_id res chain seq x y z
N MET A 1 42.27 1.77 26.92
CA MET A 1 40.98 1.12 27.18
C MET A 1 39.79 2.04 26.95
N LEU A 2 39.78 3.27 27.50
CA LEU A 2 38.70 4.25 27.32
C LEU A 2 38.38 4.57 25.84
N TYR A 3 39.40 4.67 24.98
CA TYR A 3 39.23 4.95 23.55
C TYR A 3 38.38 3.90 22.80
N ASN A 4 38.58 2.61 23.11
CA ASN A 4 37.84 1.52 22.46
C ASN A 4 36.37 1.47 22.91
N ILE A 5 36.07 1.90 24.14
CA ILE A 5 34.70 1.99 24.66
C ILE A 5 33.95 3.14 23.96
N SER A 6 34.60 4.29 23.78
CA SER A 6 33.99 5.43 23.08
C SER A 6 33.62 5.11 21.62
N ILE A 7 34.47 4.35 20.91
CA ILE A 7 34.17 3.91 19.53
C ILE A 7 32.93 3.01 19.52
N LEU A 8 32.87 2.00 20.38
CA LEU A 8 31.72 1.08 20.45
C LEU A 8 30.40 1.81 20.73
N ILE A 9 30.42 2.80 21.63
CA ILE A 9 29.23 3.61 21.93
C ILE A 9 28.79 4.42 20.71
N LEU A 10 29.73 5.05 19.98
CA LEU A 10 29.43 5.82 18.78
C LEU A 10 28.90 4.93 17.65
N THR A 11 29.46 3.73 17.45
CA THR A 11 28.95 2.79 16.45
C THR A 11 27.54 2.33 16.82
N PHE A 12 27.29 2.00 18.09
CA PHE A 12 25.97 1.59 18.56
C PHE A 12 24.94 2.72 18.41
N LEU A 13 25.30 3.97 18.73
CA LEU A 13 24.44 5.14 18.51
C LEU A 13 24.13 5.35 17.02
N ALA A 14 25.14 5.20 16.14
CA ALA A 14 24.94 5.35 14.71
C ALA A 14 23.98 4.29 14.14
N PHE A 15 24.07 3.05 14.61
CA PHE A 15 23.14 1.98 14.26
C PHE A 15 21.74 2.18 14.85
N ALA A 16 21.63 2.71 16.07
CA ALA A 16 20.33 3.02 16.69
C ALA A 16 19.61 4.19 15.98
N LEU A 17 20.36 5.20 15.53
CA LEU A 17 19.81 6.35 14.81
C LEU A 17 19.37 5.99 13.39
N SER A 18 20.07 5.08 12.70
CA SER A 18 19.66 4.62 11.37
C SER A 18 18.41 3.73 11.41
N ALA A 19 18.13 3.06 12.53
CA ALA A 19 16.91 2.28 12.73
C ALA A 19 15.64 3.12 12.98
N CYS A 20 15.78 4.40 13.36
CA CYS A 20 14.65 5.28 13.68
C CYS A 20 14.22 6.20 12.54
N VAL A 21 14.88 6.16 11.39
CA VAL A 21 14.39 6.85 10.18
C VAL A 21 13.25 6.02 9.59
N MET A 22 12.09 6.08 10.22
CA MET A 22 10.86 5.73 9.52
C MET A 22 10.71 6.73 8.38
N PRO A 23 10.59 6.27 7.12
CA PRO A 23 10.40 7.20 6.02
C PRO A 23 9.18 8.06 6.34
N ASN A 24 9.32 9.38 6.21
CA ASN A 24 8.23 10.30 6.44
C ASN A 24 7.25 10.14 5.26
N HIS A 25 6.35 9.16 5.34
CA HIS A 25 5.43 8.79 4.28
C HIS A 25 4.22 9.75 4.18
N SER A 26 4.33 10.97 4.71
CA SER A 26 3.32 12.02 4.61
C SER A 26 3.24 12.56 3.18
N GLY A 27 2.51 11.87 2.30
CA GLY A 27 2.26 12.38 0.95
C GLY A 27 1.69 11.39 -0.06
N PHE A 28 1.81 10.08 0.15
CA PHE A 28 1.37 9.10 -0.85
C PHE A 28 -0.10 8.72 -0.69
N TYR A 29 -0.96 9.68 -1.05
CA TYR A 29 -2.40 9.49 -1.19
C TYR A 29 -2.70 9.21 -2.67
N ASN A 30 -2.81 7.93 -3.01
CA ASN A 30 -3.24 7.43 -4.33
C ASN A 30 -2.23 7.68 -5.46
N PRO A 31 -1.84 6.65 -6.22
CA PRO A 31 -1.32 6.91 -7.55
C PRO A 31 -2.42 7.68 -8.29
N VAL A 32 -2.20 8.96 -8.60
CA VAL A 32 -3.19 9.83 -9.28
C VAL A 32 -3.70 9.19 -10.58
N SER A 33 -2.90 8.30 -11.14
CA SER A 33 -3.12 7.59 -12.39
C SER A 33 -3.77 6.21 -12.24
N LEU A 34 -4.04 5.72 -11.01
CA LEU A 34 -4.83 4.49 -10.80
C LEU A 34 -6.32 4.85 -10.91
N SER A 35 -6.90 4.63 -12.08
CA SER A 35 -8.36 4.70 -12.25
C SER A 35 -9.02 3.64 -11.37
N MET A 36 -9.90 4.08 -10.49
CA MET A 36 -10.74 3.21 -9.64
C MET A 36 -12.06 2.84 -10.33
N GLU A 37 -12.15 3.05 -11.65
CA GLU A 37 -13.32 2.66 -12.43
C GLU A 37 -13.49 1.14 -12.38
N VAL A 38 -14.61 0.72 -11.79
CA VAL A 38 -14.92 -0.70 -11.61
C VAL A 38 -15.65 -1.20 -12.85
N PRO A 39 -15.24 -2.35 -13.42
CA PRO A 39 -15.94 -2.92 -14.55
C PRO A 39 -17.42 -3.16 -14.25
N ASP A 40 -18.26 -3.07 -15.28
CA ASP A 40 -19.67 -3.35 -15.13
C ASP A 40 -19.93 -4.81 -14.73
N GLY A 41 -20.91 -4.98 -13.85
CA GLY A 41 -21.19 -6.26 -13.22
C GLY A 41 -22.20 -6.13 -12.09
N PRO A 42 -22.62 -7.26 -11.51
CA PRO A 42 -23.53 -7.28 -10.38
C PRO A 42 -22.88 -6.67 -9.12
N PRO A 43 -23.67 -6.23 -8.12
CA PRO A 43 -23.15 -5.58 -6.91
C PRO A 43 -22.04 -6.36 -6.20
N GLU A 44 -22.14 -7.70 -6.20
CA GLU A 44 -21.18 -8.62 -5.60
C GLU A 44 -19.82 -8.55 -6.29
N TYR A 45 -19.82 -8.50 -7.63
CA TYR A 45 -18.61 -8.35 -8.43
C TYR A 45 -17.94 -7.02 -8.13
N LYS A 46 -18.72 -5.92 -8.12
CA LYS A 46 -18.19 -4.57 -7.85
C LYS A 46 -17.62 -4.47 -6.44
N ALA A 47 -18.29 -5.06 -5.45
CA ALA A 47 -17.80 -5.15 -4.07
C ALA A 47 -16.50 -5.96 -3.99
N GLY A 48 -16.44 -7.11 -4.68
CA GLY A 48 -15.24 -7.92 -4.81
C GLY A 48 -14.09 -7.13 -5.39
N TRP A 49 -14.29 -6.48 -6.54
CA TRP A 49 -13.27 -5.67 -7.21
C TRP A 49 -12.66 -4.61 -6.30
N HIS A 50 -13.50 -3.85 -5.59
CA HIS A 50 -13.03 -2.84 -4.64
C HIS A 50 -12.22 -3.47 -3.50
N ALA A 51 -12.71 -4.57 -2.90
CA ALA A 51 -12.00 -5.25 -1.84
C ALA A 51 -10.65 -5.81 -2.31
N GLY A 52 -10.62 -6.44 -3.48
CA GLY A 52 -9.42 -6.98 -4.11
C GLY A 52 -8.39 -5.90 -4.39
N CYS A 53 -8.81 -4.80 -5.02
CA CYS A 53 -7.95 -3.67 -5.32
C CYS A 53 -7.36 -3.05 -4.04
N LYS A 54 -8.20 -2.84 -3.01
CA LYS A 54 -7.73 -2.41 -1.68
C LYS A 54 -6.66 -3.36 -1.14
N THR A 55 -6.90 -4.67 -1.17
CA THR A 55 -5.92 -5.68 -0.72
C THR A 55 -4.61 -5.63 -1.53
N GLY A 56 -4.69 -5.58 -2.86
CA GLY A 56 -3.51 -5.49 -3.74
C GLY A 56 -2.72 -4.21 -3.53
N SER A 57 -3.41 -3.15 -3.12
CA SER A 57 -2.79 -1.87 -2.83
C SER A 57 -2.14 -1.77 -1.43
N ALA A 58 -2.49 -2.68 -0.51
CA ALA A 58 -1.89 -2.80 0.81
C ALA A 58 -0.52 -3.51 0.82
N LEU A 59 0.05 -3.82 -0.35
CA LEU A 59 1.42 -4.36 -0.44
C LEU A 59 2.45 -3.36 0.11
N LYS A 60 3.53 -3.88 0.71
CA LYS A 60 4.60 -3.13 1.43
C LYS A 60 5.08 -1.84 0.75
N SER A 61 5.01 -1.76 -0.58
CA SER A 61 5.39 -0.60 -1.37
C SER A 61 4.57 0.67 -1.06
N PHE A 62 3.39 0.50 -0.47
CA PHE A 62 2.54 1.59 0.02
C PHE A 62 2.15 1.33 1.47
N ALA A 63 3.12 1.27 2.39
CA ALA A 63 2.89 1.08 3.83
C ALA A 63 1.86 2.09 4.43
N ASN A 64 1.64 3.22 3.75
CA ASN A 64 0.62 4.21 4.09
C ASN A 64 -0.74 3.99 3.42
N ASN A 65 -0.98 2.90 2.71
CA ASN A 65 -2.31 2.61 2.17
C ASN A 65 -3.35 2.36 3.29
N ALA A 66 -2.89 2.16 4.53
CA ALA A 66 -3.72 2.25 5.73
C ALA A 66 -4.52 3.57 5.81
N VAL A 67 -4.16 4.63 5.07
CA VAL A 67 -4.89 5.91 5.05
C VAL A 67 -6.08 5.94 4.05
N PHE A 68 -6.30 4.92 3.22
CA PHE A 68 -7.53 4.77 2.41
C PHE A 68 -8.76 4.32 3.20
N GLN A 69 -8.63 4.39 4.51
CA GLN A 69 -9.49 3.77 5.49
C GLN A 69 -10.02 4.89 6.37
N LYS A 70 -11.34 5.02 6.49
CA LYS A 70 -11.99 6.07 7.29
C LYS A 70 -11.49 6.14 8.74
N ASN A 71 -10.94 5.03 9.26
CA ASN A 71 -10.48 4.89 10.65
C ASN A 71 -9.04 4.35 10.79
N GLY A 72 -8.19 4.44 9.75
CA GLY A 72 -6.75 4.15 9.88
C GLY A 72 -6.34 2.68 10.09
N GLY A 73 -7.23 1.71 9.84
CA GLY A 73 -6.94 0.27 9.89
C GLY A 73 -7.45 -0.45 8.65
N PRO A 74 -7.04 -1.69 8.35
CA PRO A 74 -7.41 -2.38 7.11
C PRO A 74 -8.88 -2.82 7.08
N ASP A 75 -9.74 -2.13 6.33
CA ASP A 75 -11.05 -2.56 5.86
C ASP A 75 -10.93 -3.21 4.46
N PHE A 76 -11.24 -4.50 4.44
CA PHE A 76 -11.26 -5.38 3.26
C PHE A 76 -12.69 -5.60 2.75
N GLY A 77 -13.61 -4.71 3.09
CA GLY A 77 -15.04 -4.86 2.88
C GLY A 77 -15.75 -5.43 4.12
N SER A 78 -17.08 -5.40 4.09
CA SER A 78 -17.94 -5.93 5.16
C SER A 78 -17.94 -7.46 5.26
N GLY A 79 -17.34 -8.16 4.30
CA GLY A 79 -17.38 -9.62 4.21
C GLY A 79 -18.74 -10.21 3.80
N VAL A 80 -19.78 -9.38 3.62
CA VAL A 80 -21.15 -9.83 3.30
C VAL A 80 -21.20 -10.74 2.07
N TYR A 81 -20.39 -10.46 1.06
CA TYR A 81 -20.34 -11.21 -0.19
C TYR A 81 -19.16 -12.18 -0.28
N ALA A 82 -18.38 -12.38 0.78
CA ALA A 82 -17.15 -13.18 0.72
C ALA A 82 -17.39 -14.65 0.34
N HIS A 83 -18.59 -15.16 0.55
CA HIS A 83 -18.99 -16.51 0.16
C HIS A 83 -19.44 -16.61 -1.31
N ASP A 84 -19.69 -15.48 -1.98
CA ASP A 84 -20.22 -15.45 -3.34
C ASP A 84 -19.09 -15.66 -4.38
N PRO A 85 -19.23 -16.61 -5.33
CA PRO A 85 -18.21 -16.85 -6.36
C PRO A 85 -18.02 -15.66 -7.31
N VAL A 86 -19.04 -14.83 -7.50
CA VAL A 86 -18.97 -13.60 -8.31
C VAL A 86 -18.13 -12.55 -7.59
N TYR A 87 -18.29 -12.44 -6.27
CA TYR A 87 -17.42 -11.60 -5.44
C TYR A 87 -15.96 -12.07 -5.53
N GLN A 88 -15.70 -13.37 -5.40
CA GLN A 88 -14.33 -13.91 -5.47
C GLN A 88 -13.67 -13.64 -6.82
N THR A 89 -14.46 -13.69 -7.90
CA THR A 89 -14.02 -13.31 -9.24
C THR A 89 -13.64 -11.84 -9.31
N GLY A 90 -14.51 -10.94 -8.84
CA GLY A 90 -14.23 -9.50 -8.76
C GLY A 90 -12.99 -9.21 -7.91
N TRP A 91 -12.89 -9.86 -6.74
CA TRP A 91 -11.77 -9.72 -5.82
C TRP A 91 -10.44 -10.12 -6.47
N GLY A 92 -10.37 -11.29 -7.11
CA GLY A 92 -9.14 -11.74 -7.76
C GLY A 92 -8.69 -10.79 -8.87
N GLN A 93 -9.62 -10.30 -9.69
CA GLN A 93 -9.30 -9.40 -10.79
C GLN A 93 -8.89 -8.00 -10.28
N GLY A 94 -9.61 -7.44 -9.31
CA GLY A 94 -9.26 -6.16 -8.71
C GLY A 94 -7.91 -6.20 -8.01
N TRP A 95 -7.62 -7.30 -7.28
CA TRP A 95 -6.32 -7.53 -6.66
C TRP A 95 -5.20 -7.55 -7.68
N PHE A 96 -5.37 -8.32 -8.77
CA PHE A 96 -4.36 -8.45 -9.81
C PHE A 96 -4.10 -7.13 -10.53
N ALA A 97 -5.15 -6.44 -10.98
CA ALA A 97 -5.05 -5.18 -11.70
C ALA A 97 -4.34 -4.12 -10.86
N CYS A 98 -4.77 -3.91 -9.62
CA CYS A 98 -4.18 -2.90 -8.75
C CYS A 98 -2.76 -3.27 -8.30
N SER A 99 -2.47 -4.55 -8.03
CA SER A 99 -1.11 -4.99 -7.67
C SER A 99 -0.12 -4.78 -8.81
N ILE A 100 -0.50 -5.11 -10.06
CA ILE A 100 0.34 -4.90 -11.24
C ILE A 100 0.56 -3.41 -11.48
N TYR A 101 -0.51 -2.62 -11.40
CA TYR A 101 -0.42 -1.18 -11.59
C TYR A 101 0.58 -0.56 -10.61
N ILE A 102 0.43 -0.90 -9.33
CA ILE A 102 1.30 -0.45 -8.24
C ILE A 102 2.73 -0.92 -8.44
N GLY A 103 2.94 -2.19 -8.79
CA GLY A 103 4.26 -2.72 -9.09
C GLY A 103 4.95 -1.94 -10.20
N ASN A 104 4.24 -1.67 -11.30
CA ASN A 104 4.76 -0.89 -12.41
C ASN A 104 5.00 0.58 -12.03
N PHE A 105 4.11 1.20 -11.28
CA PHE A 105 4.24 2.59 -10.82
C PHE A 105 5.50 2.77 -9.97
N VAL A 106 5.77 1.81 -9.06
CA VAL A 106 6.96 1.81 -8.20
C VAL A 106 8.22 1.50 -9.01
N ALA A 107 8.18 0.46 -9.86
CA ALA A 107 9.33 0.02 -10.66
C ALA A 107 9.81 1.07 -11.67
N ASN A 108 8.88 1.81 -12.28
CA ASN A 108 9.22 2.84 -13.26
C ASN A 108 9.62 4.17 -12.64
N HIS A 109 9.84 4.21 -11.31
CA HIS A 109 10.11 5.46 -10.59
C HIS A 109 9.09 6.56 -10.92
N SER A 110 7.83 6.20 -11.16
CA SER A 110 6.76 7.19 -11.38
C SER A 110 6.55 8.07 -10.14
N MET A 111 7.12 7.69 -9.00
CA MET A 111 7.26 8.47 -7.76
C MET A 111 8.32 9.58 -7.81
N ARG A 112 9.24 9.58 -8.79
CA ARG A 112 10.36 10.55 -8.87
C ARG A 112 9.88 11.94 -9.24
N PHE A 113 8.77 12.02 -9.95
CA PHE A 113 8.07 13.26 -10.25
C PHE A 113 6.78 13.18 -9.46
N SER A 114 6.70 13.87 -8.31
CA SER A 114 5.40 14.14 -7.66
C SER A 114 4.44 14.71 -8.71
N PRO A 115 3.11 14.57 -8.52
CA PRO A 115 2.15 15.23 -9.41
C PRO A 115 2.64 16.66 -9.63
N LEU A 116 2.88 17.00 -10.89
CA LEU A 116 3.20 18.36 -11.30
C LEU A 116 2.02 19.20 -10.81
N ASP A 117 2.30 20.10 -9.87
CA ASP A 117 1.35 21.11 -9.41
C ASP A 117 0.73 21.87 -10.61
#